data_AF-A0A520RTG3-F1
#
_entry.id   AF-A0A520RTG3-F1
#
_cell.length_a   1.000
_cell.length_b   1.000
_cell.length_c   1.000
_cell.angle_alpha   90.00
_cell.angle_beta   90.00
_cell.angle_gamma   90.00
#
_symmetry.space_group_name_H-M   'P 1'
#
loop_
_entity.id
_entity.type
_entity.pdbx_description
1 polymer ?
#
loop_
_entity_poly.entity_id
_entity_poly.type
_entity_poly.pdbx_seq_one_letter_code
_entity_poly.pdbx_strand_id
1 'polypeptide(L)'
;DQLIASGWLFRCLCTRATLDASGGCGQHCQEQNISAERPHSLRVKAEPERLGGFSDRFLGEQLAHIERAPQDFIVKRRDGLYAYQLAAAIDDAKPHFTHVVRGADLLESTHRQRWLQHLLGLKSPSYAHVAILVDKAGNKLSKQTGAPPLDNRQPEQNLRQCLQHLAQPAPSSNARRVPEILDHATEHWRMRR
;
A
#
# COMPACT_ATOMS: atom_id res chain seq x y z
N ASP A 1 -5.62 4.28 20.69
CA ASP A 1 -5.30 4.17 22.12
C ASP A 1 -4.18 3.20 22.43
N GLN A 2 -4.24 1.94 21.98
CA GLN A 2 -3.16 0.96 22.21
C GLN A 2 -1.75 1.48 21.86
N LEU A 3 -1.54 2.06 20.67
CA LEU A 3 -0.24 2.62 20.27
C LEU A 3 0.23 3.81 21.14
N ILE A 4 -0.71 4.55 21.74
CA ILE A 4 -0.40 5.64 22.67
C ILE A 4 0.05 5.02 24.00
N ALA A 5 -0.73 4.07 24.52
CA ALA A 5 -0.44 3.40 25.79
C ALA A 5 0.88 2.64 25.77
N SER A 6 1.25 2.06 24.62
CA SER A 6 2.52 1.36 24.43
C SER A 6 3.71 2.29 24.13
N GLY A 7 3.53 3.61 24.11
CA GLY A 7 4.61 4.57 23.89
C GLY A 7 5.16 4.61 22.46
N TRP A 8 4.44 4.05 21.49
CA TRP A 8 4.84 4.00 20.07
C TRP A 8 4.51 5.29 19.32
N LEU A 9 3.65 6.15 19.86
CA LEU A 9 3.30 7.43 19.25
C LEU A 9 3.99 8.61 19.95
N PHE A 10 4.31 9.63 19.17
CA PHE A 10 4.71 10.95 19.68
C PHE A 10 3.95 12.07 18.96
N ARG A 11 3.88 13.22 19.62
CA ARG A 11 3.24 14.42 19.07
C ARG A 11 4.25 15.17 18.21
N CYS A 12 3.86 15.55 17.01
CA CYS A 12 4.73 16.26 16.07
C CYS A 12 4.11 17.61 15.68
N LEU A 13 4.89 18.67 15.87
CA LEU A 13 4.52 20.05 15.56
C LEU A 13 5.02 20.51 14.18
N CYS A 14 5.82 19.70 13.49
CA CYS A 14 6.34 20.04 12.18
C CYS A 14 5.23 20.42 11.20
N THR A 15 5.42 21.57 10.54
CA THR A 15 4.72 21.97 9.33
C THR A 15 5.45 21.39 8.11
N ARG A 16 4.86 21.48 6.92
CA ARG A 16 5.53 21.05 5.67
C ARG A 16 6.92 21.68 5.48
N ALA A 17 7.12 22.91 5.92
CA ALA A 17 8.39 23.64 5.81
C ALA A 17 9.46 23.16 6.81
N THR A 18 9.09 22.34 7.80
CA THR A 18 9.99 21.88 8.88
C THR A 18 10.05 20.35 8.96
N LEU A 19 9.56 19.68 7.93
CA LEU A 19 9.83 18.26 7.71
C LEU A 19 11.25 18.12 7.18
N ASP A 20 11.88 16.98 7.44
CA ASP A 20 13.12 16.62 6.74
C ASP A 20 12.83 16.25 5.27
N ALA A 21 13.90 15.96 4.52
CA ALA A 21 13.83 15.62 3.10
C ALA A 21 12.99 14.36 2.80
N SER A 22 12.77 13.48 3.78
CA SER A 22 11.96 12.27 3.66
C SER A 22 10.47 12.48 4.04
N GLY A 23 10.12 13.68 4.53
CA GLY A 23 8.80 13.96 5.12
C GLY A 23 8.66 13.53 6.59
N GLY A 24 9.76 13.12 7.21
CA GLY A 24 9.89 12.81 8.63
C GLY A 24 9.91 14.06 9.52
N CYS A 25 10.12 13.85 10.82
CA CYS A 25 10.14 14.93 11.79
C CYS A 25 11.48 15.69 11.76
N GLY A 26 11.50 16.91 11.21
CA GLY A 26 12.71 17.74 11.14
C GLY A 26 13.03 18.57 12.39
N GLN A 27 12.29 18.40 13.50
CA GLN A 27 12.46 19.23 14.72
C GLN A 27 12.72 18.39 15.98
N HIS A 28 13.07 17.10 15.85
CA HIS A 28 13.29 16.21 16.99
C HIS A 28 12.10 16.22 17.98
N CYS A 29 10.86 16.30 17.48
CA CYS A 29 9.66 16.44 18.33
C CYS A 29 9.46 15.25 19.27
N GLN A 30 10.07 14.10 18.98
CA GLN A 30 10.04 12.94 19.87
C GLN A 30 10.68 13.21 21.24
N GLU A 31 11.69 14.08 21.31
CA GLU A 31 12.40 14.44 22.55
C GLU A 31 11.72 15.58 23.31
N GLN A 32 10.70 16.19 22.71
CA GLN A 32 10.01 17.34 23.28
C GLN A 32 8.78 16.91 24.08
N ASN A 33 8.59 17.51 25.26
CA ASN A 33 7.36 17.33 26.04
C ASN A 33 6.22 18.22 25.48
N ILE A 34 5.60 17.78 24.38
CA ILE A 34 4.54 18.53 23.70
C ILE A 34 3.18 18.25 24.36
N SER A 35 2.49 19.31 24.80
CA SER A 35 1.12 19.25 25.34
C SER A 35 0.11 18.73 24.30
N ALA A 36 -0.88 17.96 24.77
CA ALA A 36 -2.00 17.49 23.95
C ALA A 36 -2.92 18.62 23.47
N GLU A 37 -2.95 19.75 24.19
CA GLU A 37 -3.79 20.92 23.87
C GLU A 37 -3.27 21.70 22.67
N ARG A 38 -1.97 21.59 22.38
CA ARG A 38 -1.36 22.26 21.23
C ARG A 38 -1.71 21.48 19.95
N PRO A 39 -2.15 22.14 18.86
CA PRO A 39 -2.42 21.45 17.60
C PRO A 39 -1.20 20.68 17.08
N HIS A 40 -1.32 19.36 16.97
CA HIS A 40 -0.22 18.46 16.61
C HIS A 40 -0.73 17.32 15.73
N SER A 41 0.19 16.69 15.00
CA SER A 41 -0.06 15.36 14.41
C SER A 41 0.45 14.28 15.36
N LEU A 42 -0.08 13.06 15.26
CA LEU A 42 0.51 11.88 15.88
C LEU A 42 1.31 11.12 14.83
N ARG A 43 2.58 10.87 15.15
CA ARG A 43 3.48 10.01 14.37
C ARG A 43 3.76 8.74 15.15
N VAL A 44 3.92 7.64 14.43
CA VAL A 44 4.43 6.39 15.00
C VAL A 44 5.94 6.37 14.87
N LYS A 45 6.63 5.92 15.92
CA LYS A 45 8.07 5.66 15.88
C LYS A 45 8.31 4.47 14.97
N ALA A 46 9.23 4.60 14.04
CA ALA A 46 9.58 3.52 13.15
C ALA A 46 10.87 2.86 13.60
N GLU A 47 10.78 1.58 13.97
CA GLU A 47 11.92 0.69 14.27
C GLU A 47 11.84 -0.54 13.36
N PRO A 48 11.92 -0.33 12.03
CA PRO A 48 11.59 -1.34 11.04
C PRO A 48 12.58 -2.51 11.00
N GLU A 49 13.77 -2.38 11.58
CA GLU A 49 14.69 -3.48 11.86
C GLU A 49 14.08 -4.58 12.74
N ARG A 50 13.04 -4.25 13.51
CA ARG A 50 12.25 -5.24 14.27
C ARG A 50 11.26 -6.02 13.41
N LEU A 51 11.05 -5.60 12.17
CA LEU A 51 10.11 -6.23 11.24
C LEU A 51 10.87 -6.96 10.13
N GLY A 52 10.67 -8.26 10.04
CA GLY A 52 11.20 -9.06 8.93
C GLY A 52 10.61 -8.67 7.57
N GLY A 53 11.27 -9.11 6.51
CA GLY A 53 10.74 -9.07 5.15
C GLY A 53 9.40 -9.81 5.00
N PHE A 54 8.87 -9.81 3.78
CA PHE A 54 7.74 -10.67 3.42
C PHE A 54 7.86 -11.19 2.00
N SER A 55 7.27 -12.36 1.77
CA SER A 55 7.12 -12.89 0.43
C SER A 55 5.89 -12.27 -0.24
N ASP A 56 6.10 -11.41 -1.23
CA ASP A 56 5.03 -10.94 -2.10
C ASP A 56 4.69 -11.99 -3.16
N ARG A 57 3.40 -12.28 -3.36
CA ARG A 57 3.00 -13.36 -4.27
C ARG A 57 3.22 -13.06 -5.76
N PHE A 58 3.51 -11.81 -6.15
CA PHE A 58 3.87 -11.44 -7.52
C PHE A 58 5.30 -10.94 -7.65
N LEU A 59 5.81 -10.22 -6.66
CA LEU A 59 7.14 -9.61 -6.70
C LEU A 59 8.23 -10.44 -6.01
N GLY A 60 7.87 -11.55 -5.36
CA GLY A 60 8.78 -12.42 -4.62
C GLY A 60 9.21 -11.82 -3.27
N GLU A 61 10.35 -12.24 -2.76
CA GLU A 61 10.87 -11.80 -1.46
C GLU A 61 11.11 -10.28 -1.41
N GLN A 62 10.47 -9.62 -0.46
CA GLN A 62 10.61 -8.21 -0.15
C GLN A 62 11.39 -8.09 1.15
N LEU A 63 12.67 -7.74 1.05
CA LEU A 63 13.53 -7.59 2.22
C LEU A 63 13.10 -6.37 3.04
N ALA A 64 13.37 -6.44 4.35
CA ALA A 64 13.32 -5.26 5.22
C ALA A 64 14.52 -4.36 4.89
N HIS A 65 14.43 -3.60 3.80
CA HIS A 65 15.50 -2.69 3.40
C HIS A 65 15.52 -1.49 4.32
N ILE A 66 16.53 -1.38 5.20
CA ILE A 66 16.76 -0.23 6.10
C ILE A 66 16.67 1.10 5.33
N GLU A 67 17.20 1.16 4.11
CA GLU A 67 17.21 2.37 3.27
C GLU A 67 15.81 2.79 2.76
N ARG A 68 14.87 1.85 2.69
CA ARG A 68 13.46 2.09 2.31
C ARG A 68 12.52 1.96 3.49
N ALA A 69 13.08 1.69 4.65
CA ALA A 69 12.30 1.40 5.81
C ALA A 69 11.56 2.66 6.24
N PRO A 70 10.31 2.53 6.71
CA PRO A 70 9.56 3.69 7.15
C PRO A 70 10.38 4.51 8.14
N GLN A 71 10.52 5.81 7.89
CA GLN A 71 10.83 6.75 8.96
C GLN A 71 9.54 7.08 9.71
N ASP A 72 9.64 7.73 10.86
CA ASP A 72 8.49 8.14 11.66
C ASP A 72 7.39 8.80 10.83
N PHE A 73 6.25 8.14 10.71
CA PHE A 73 5.19 8.54 9.80
C PHE A 73 3.90 8.87 10.54
N ILE A 74 3.07 9.72 9.92
CA ILE A 74 1.83 10.19 10.51
C ILE A 74 0.80 9.06 10.54
N VAL A 75 0.18 8.86 11.70
CA VAL A 75 -0.98 7.97 11.90
C VAL A 75 -2.26 8.75 12.20
N LYS A 76 -2.14 9.97 12.72
CA LYS A 76 -3.24 10.93 12.86
C LYS A 76 -2.78 12.32 12.49
N ARG A 77 -3.47 12.94 11.54
CA ARG A 77 -3.16 14.27 11.04
C ARG A 77 -3.57 15.34 12.06
N ARG A 78 -3.03 16.56 11.88
CA ARG A 78 -3.31 17.72 12.75
C ARG A 78 -4.78 18.15 12.75
N ASP A 79 -5.48 17.93 11.64
CA ASP A 79 -6.91 18.17 11.50
C ASP A 79 -7.78 17.05 12.09
N GLY A 80 -7.18 16.07 12.77
CA GLY A 80 -7.89 15.00 13.47
C GLY A 80 -8.17 13.76 12.63
N LEU A 81 -7.95 13.79 11.31
CA LEU A 81 -8.19 12.65 10.43
C LEU A 81 -7.13 11.57 10.61
N TYR A 82 -7.55 10.31 10.66
CA TYR A 82 -6.64 9.16 10.65
C TYR A 82 -5.95 9.05 9.29
N ALA A 83 -4.65 8.76 9.32
CA ALA A 83 -3.88 8.57 8.10
C ALA A 83 -4.22 7.23 7.45
N TYR A 84 -4.14 7.19 6.12
CA TYR A 84 -4.34 5.97 5.33
C TYR A 84 -3.55 4.77 5.87
N GLN A 85 -2.30 4.99 6.30
CA GLN A 85 -1.45 3.91 6.80
C GLN A 85 -2.05 3.20 8.02
N LEU A 86 -2.67 3.95 8.95
CA LEU A 86 -3.33 3.36 10.12
C LEU A 86 -4.63 2.66 9.74
N ALA A 87 -5.47 3.33 8.95
CA ALA A 87 -6.77 2.78 8.53
C ALA A 87 -6.58 1.47 7.74
N ALA A 88 -5.72 1.49 6.72
CA ALA A 88 -5.45 0.32 5.88
C ALA A 88 -4.78 -0.82 6.66
N ALA A 89 -3.86 -0.53 7.58
CA ALA A 89 -3.23 -1.57 8.40
C ALA A 89 -4.25 -2.36 9.23
N ILE A 90 -5.22 -1.66 9.83
CA ILE A 90 -6.28 -2.25 10.64
C ILE A 90 -7.28 -3.01 9.75
N ASP A 91 -7.68 -2.40 8.64
CA ASP A 91 -8.64 -3.02 7.72
C ASP A 91 -8.08 -4.29 7.05
N ASP A 92 -6.85 -4.25 6.56
CA ASP A 92 -6.16 -5.40 5.94
C ASP A 92 -6.02 -6.59 6.91
N ALA A 93 -5.93 -6.33 8.21
CA ALA A 93 -5.74 -7.36 9.23
C ALA A 93 -7.04 -7.87 9.86
N LYS A 94 -8.21 -7.47 9.34
CA LYS A 94 -9.49 -8.04 9.80
C LYS A 94 -9.53 -9.54 9.51
N PRO A 95 -10.07 -10.39 10.41
CA PRO A 95 -9.94 -11.84 10.32
C PRO A 95 -10.44 -12.51 9.03
N HIS A 96 -11.36 -11.89 8.30
CA HIS A 96 -11.91 -12.41 7.04
C HIS A 96 -11.09 -12.06 5.80
N PHE A 97 -10.12 -11.15 5.90
CA PHE A 97 -9.19 -10.86 4.82
C PHE A 97 -7.93 -11.69 4.99
N THR A 98 -7.66 -12.55 4.01
CA THR A 98 -6.48 -13.43 4.02
C THR A 98 -5.43 -13.00 3.00
N HIS A 99 -5.86 -12.32 1.94
CA HIS A 99 -5.02 -11.88 0.83
C HIS A 99 -5.37 -10.44 0.44
N VAL A 100 -4.35 -9.61 0.31
CA VAL A 100 -4.49 -8.23 -0.20
C VAL A 100 -3.79 -8.16 -1.56
N VAL A 101 -4.57 -8.00 -2.63
CA VAL A 101 -4.09 -7.86 -4.00
C VAL A 101 -4.30 -6.42 -4.45
N ARG A 102 -3.21 -5.70 -4.77
CA ARG A 102 -3.27 -4.27 -5.13
C ARG A 102 -2.11 -3.86 -6.04
N GLY A 103 -2.11 -2.62 -6.52
CA GLY A 103 -1.05 -2.10 -7.40
C GLY A 103 0.31 -2.00 -6.70
N ALA A 104 1.40 -2.25 -7.44
CA ALA A 104 2.78 -2.22 -6.95
C ALA A 104 3.25 -0.84 -6.46
N ASP A 105 2.54 0.23 -6.81
CA ASP A 105 2.76 1.56 -6.24
C ASP A 105 2.45 1.65 -4.74
N LEU A 106 1.75 0.65 -4.18
CA LEU A 106 1.45 0.57 -2.75
C LEU A 106 2.43 -0.33 -1.97
N LEU A 107 3.45 -0.89 -2.63
CA LEU A 107 4.42 -1.79 -2.00
C LEU A 107 5.09 -1.15 -0.77
N GLU A 108 5.58 0.09 -0.90
CA GLU A 108 6.21 0.83 0.19
C GLU A 108 5.24 1.12 1.35
N SER A 109 3.94 1.26 1.06
CA SER A 109 2.91 1.39 2.11
C SER A 109 2.69 0.08 2.86
N THR A 110 2.89 -1.08 2.22
CA THR A 110 2.82 -2.39 2.88
C THR A 110 3.82 -2.50 4.02
N HIS A 111 5.05 -2.01 3.87
CA HIS A 111 6.03 -2.01 4.96
C HIS A 111 5.54 -1.20 6.18
N ARG A 112 5.00 0.01 5.94
CA ARG A 112 4.38 0.84 7.00
C ARG A 112 3.20 0.15 7.68
N GLN A 113 2.34 -0.48 6.89
CA GLN A 113 1.13 -1.12 7.40
C GLN A 113 1.44 -2.38 8.18
N ARG A 114 2.39 -3.20 7.72
CA ARG A 114 2.91 -4.35 8.45
C ARG A 114 3.59 -3.94 9.75
N TRP A 115 4.29 -2.81 9.78
CA TRP A 115 4.85 -2.26 11.02
C TRP A 115 3.74 -1.96 12.04
N LEU A 116 2.68 -1.27 11.62
CA LEU A 116 1.53 -0.99 12.48
C LEU A 116 0.83 -2.27 12.95
N GLN A 117 0.65 -3.25 12.06
CA GLN A 117 0.07 -4.55 12.41
C GLN A 117 0.92 -5.26 13.46
N HIS A 118 2.24 -5.29 13.30
CA HIS A 118 3.17 -5.84 14.29
C HIS A 118 3.03 -5.16 15.66
N LEU A 119 3.04 -3.82 15.69
CA LEU A 119 2.87 -3.05 16.94
C LEU A 119 1.52 -3.29 17.63
N LEU A 120 0.47 -3.55 16.84
CA LEU A 120 -0.88 -3.82 17.34
C LEU A 120 -1.10 -5.30 17.68
N GLY A 121 -0.14 -6.18 17.41
CA GLY A 121 -0.31 -7.64 17.57
C GLY A 121 -1.30 -8.25 16.57
N LEU A 122 -1.50 -7.60 15.43
CA LEU A 122 -2.42 -8.04 14.37
C LEU A 122 -1.71 -8.99 13.41
N LYS A 123 -2.43 -10.02 12.96
CA LYS A 123 -1.93 -10.96 11.96
C LYS A 123 -1.95 -10.30 10.57
N SER A 124 -0.79 -10.16 9.96
CA SER A 124 -0.68 -9.68 8.57
C SER A 124 -1.27 -10.68 7.58
N PRO A 125 -2.04 -10.22 6.56
CA PRO A 125 -2.47 -11.07 5.46
C PRO A 125 -1.30 -11.36 4.50
N SER A 126 -1.52 -12.25 3.54
CA SER A 126 -0.62 -12.40 2.40
C SER A 126 -0.79 -11.24 1.43
N TYR A 127 0.31 -10.69 0.92
CA TYR A 127 0.28 -9.56 -0.02
C TYR A 127 0.67 -9.99 -1.43
N ALA A 128 0.04 -9.37 -2.43
CA ALA A 128 0.39 -9.53 -3.84
C ALA A 128 0.31 -8.17 -4.55
N HIS A 129 1.40 -7.74 -5.17
CA HIS A 129 1.50 -6.43 -5.80
C HIS A 129 1.53 -6.54 -7.34
N VAL A 130 0.42 -6.16 -7.98
CA VAL A 130 0.25 -6.19 -9.44
C VAL A 130 1.02 -5.03 -10.08
N ALA A 131 1.76 -5.31 -11.16
CA ALA A 131 2.49 -4.30 -11.91
C ALA A 131 1.56 -3.15 -12.37
N ILE A 132 2.08 -1.92 -12.30
CA ILE A 132 1.36 -0.74 -12.79
C ILE A 132 1.40 -0.68 -14.33
N LEU A 133 0.33 -0.19 -14.94
CA LEU A 133 0.31 0.08 -16.37
C LEU A 133 1.14 1.33 -16.68
N VAL A 134 1.94 1.24 -17.75
CA VAL A 134 2.81 2.33 -18.22
C VAL A 134 2.52 2.64 -19.68
N ASP A 135 2.79 3.88 -20.10
CA ASP A 135 2.75 4.28 -21.50
C ASP A 135 3.98 3.75 -22.28
N LYS A 136 4.06 4.09 -23.57
CA LYS A 136 5.18 3.68 -24.44
C LYS A 136 6.54 4.26 -24.02
N ALA A 137 6.55 5.34 -23.24
CA ALA A 137 7.75 5.98 -22.70
C ALA A 137 8.09 5.45 -21.30
N GLY A 138 7.31 4.52 -20.75
CA GLY A 138 7.50 3.95 -19.41
C GLY A 138 6.88 4.77 -18.28
N ASN A 139 6.14 5.84 -18.58
CA ASN A 139 5.49 6.64 -17.55
C ASN A 139 4.23 5.94 -17.03
N LYS A 140 4.00 6.01 -15.71
CA LYS A 140 2.78 5.48 -15.09
C LYS A 140 1.53 6.09 -15.74
N LEU A 141 0.62 5.24 -16.20
CA LEU A 141 -0.71 5.68 -16.61
C LEU A 141 -1.48 6.15 -15.38
N SER A 142 -1.94 7.39 -15.42
CA SER A 142 -2.73 7.97 -14.33
C SER A 142 -3.74 8.96 -14.89
N LYS A 143 -4.79 9.23 -14.11
CA LYS A 143 -5.75 10.30 -14.46
C LYS A 143 -5.07 11.67 -14.56
N GLN A 144 -4.01 11.90 -13.77
CA GLN A 144 -3.23 13.15 -13.80
C GLN A 144 -2.41 13.30 -15.09
N THR A 145 -1.94 12.19 -15.66
CA THR A 145 -1.20 12.16 -16.93
C THR A 145 -2.12 12.02 -18.15
N GLY A 146 -3.43 12.21 -17.98
CA GLY A 146 -4.40 12.17 -19.08
C GLY A 146 -4.65 10.79 -19.65
N ALA A 147 -4.40 9.72 -18.88
CA ALA A 147 -4.70 8.36 -19.32
C ALA A 147 -6.20 8.25 -19.66
N PRO A 148 -6.56 7.71 -20.85
CA PRO A 148 -7.95 7.61 -21.26
C PRO A 148 -8.71 6.71 -20.28
N PRO A 149 -9.99 7.00 -20.00
CA PRO A 149 -10.83 6.09 -19.26
C PRO A 149 -11.02 4.78 -20.03
N LEU A 150 -11.38 3.72 -19.32
CA LEU A 150 -11.82 2.48 -19.96
C LEU A 150 -13.07 2.74 -20.82
N ASP A 151 -13.08 2.24 -22.05
CA ASP A 151 -14.28 2.25 -22.89
C ASP A 151 -15.18 1.08 -22.49
N ASN A 152 -16.19 1.36 -21.68
CA ASN A 152 -17.13 0.34 -21.20
C ASN A 152 -18.00 -0.27 -22.31
N ARG A 153 -17.94 0.25 -23.54
CA ARG A 153 -18.60 -0.36 -24.72
C ARG A 153 -17.80 -1.52 -25.32
N GLN A 154 -16.55 -1.71 -24.89
CA GLN A 154 -15.67 -2.79 -25.36
C GLN A 154 -15.12 -3.63 -24.18
N PRO A 155 -15.96 -4.15 -23.28
CA PRO A 155 -15.49 -4.80 -22.05
C PRO A 155 -14.70 -6.08 -22.31
N GLU A 156 -15.05 -6.87 -23.33
CA GLU A 156 -14.31 -8.07 -23.73
C GLU A 156 -12.88 -7.73 -24.18
N GLN A 157 -12.73 -6.64 -24.93
CA GLN A 157 -11.42 -6.18 -25.40
C GLN A 157 -10.58 -5.65 -24.23
N ASN A 158 -11.19 -4.91 -23.32
CA ASN A 158 -10.53 -4.43 -22.10
C ASN A 158 -10.01 -5.61 -21.25
N LEU A 159 -10.83 -6.65 -21.07
CA LEU A 159 -10.43 -7.85 -20.32
C LEU A 159 -9.29 -8.61 -21.01
N ARG A 160 -9.35 -8.78 -22.33
CA ARG A 160 -8.27 -9.43 -23.10
C ARG A 160 -6.95 -8.67 -22.98
N GLN A 161 -6.98 -7.34 -23.08
CA GLN A 161 -5.79 -6.50 -22.85
C GLN A 161 -5.29 -6.61 -21.41
N CYS A 162 -6.20 -6.61 -20.42
CA CYS A 162 -5.84 -6.79 -19.03
C CYS A 162 -5.13 -8.13 -18.77
N LEU A 163 -5.68 -9.23 -19.28
CA LEU A 163 -5.05 -10.57 -19.18
C LEU A 163 -3.68 -10.60 -19.85
N GLN A 164 -3.52 -9.95 -21.01
CA GLN A 164 -2.23 -9.82 -21.67
C GLN A 164 -1.21 -9.06 -20.79
N HIS A 165 -1.62 -7.93 -20.20
CA HIS A 165 -0.76 -7.15 -19.29
C HIS A 165 -0.39 -7.93 -18.02
N LEU A 166 -1.32 -8.73 -17.50
CA LEU A 166 -1.11 -9.63 -16.37
C LEU A 166 -0.33 -10.90 -16.77
N ALA A 167 0.04 -11.04 -18.05
CA ALA A 167 0.69 -12.20 -18.65
C ALA A 167 -0.02 -13.53 -18.35
N GLN A 168 -1.34 -13.51 -18.41
CA GLN A 168 -2.20 -14.67 -18.22
C GLN A 168 -2.45 -15.38 -19.55
N PRO A 169 -2.81 -16.67 -19.52
CA PRO A 169 -3.25 -17.39 -20.72
C PRO A 169 -4.37 -16.63 -21.43
N ALA A 170 -4.25 -16.51 -22.76
CA ALA A 170 -5.24 -15.82 -23.56
C ALA A 170 -6.49 -16.69 -23.74
N PRO A 171 -7.70 -16.17 -23.47
CA PRO A 171 -8.94 -16.89 -23.74
C PRO A 171 -9.11 -17.11 -25.24
N SER A 172 -9.71 -18.24 -25.61
CA SER A 172 -9.94 -18.61 -27.01
C SER A 172 -10.63 -17.48 -27.78
N SER A 173 -10.39 -17.42 -29.09
CA SER A 173 -11.08 -16.47 -29.97
C SER A 173 -12.59 -16.66 -30.00
N ASN A 174 -13.10 -17.82 -29.55
CA ASN A 174 -14.51 -18.15 -29.46
C ASN A 174 -15.20 -17.62 -28.19
N ALA A 175 -14.44 -17.22 -27.16
CA ALA A 175 -15.00 -16.57 -25.99
C ALA A 175 -15.39 -15.12 -26.34
N ARG A 176 -16.66 -14.90 -26.71
CA ARG A 176 -17.15 -13.61 -27.22
C ARG A 176 -17.88 -12.78 -26.17
N ARG A 177 -18.11 -13.32 -24.97
CA ARG A 177 -18.80 -12.63 -23.88
C ARG A 177 -17.91 -12.50 -22.65
N VAL A 178 -18.14 -11.43 -21.86
CA VAL A 178 -17.43 -11.19 -20.59
C VAL A 178 -17.37 -12.42 -19.67
N PRO A 179 -18.47 -13.15 -19.38
CA PRO A 179 -18.39 -14.32 -18.49
C PRO A 179 -17.44 -15.40 -19.00
N GLU A 180 -17.47 -15.71 -20.31
CA GLU A 180 -16.61 -16.72 -20.92
C GLU A 180 -15.11 -16.39 -20.79
N ILE A 181 -14.79 -15.09 -20.90
CA ILE A 181 -13.42 -14.59 -20.72
C ILE A 181 -12.98 -14.71 -19.26
N LEU A 182 -13.86 -14.34 -18.32
CA LEU A 182 -13.58 -14.40 -16.88
C LEU A 182 -13.50 -15.84 -16.36
N ASP A 183 -14.36 -16.74 -16.83
CA ASP A 183 -14.35 -18.16 -16.50
C ASP A 183 -13.02 -18.79 -16.94
N HIS A 184 -12.63 -18.56 -18.20
CA HIS A 184 -11.33 -19.00 -18.70
C HIS A 184 -10.17 -18.42 -17.86
N ALA A 185 -10.20 -17.12 -17.56
CA ALA A 185 -9.15 -16.48 -16.77
C ALA A 185 -9.04 -17.08 -15.37
N THR A 186 -10.17 -17.46 -14.76
CA THR A 186 -10.23 -18.05 -13.42
C THR A 186 -9.70 -19.49 -13.43
N GLU A 187 -10.13 -20.31 -14.39
CA GLU A 187 -9.69 -21.71 -14.52
C GLU A 187 -8.21 -21.84 -14.86
N HIS A 188 -7.67 -20.91 -15.64
CA HIS A 188 -6.30 -20.98 -16.15
C HIS A 188 -5.35 -19.97 -15.49
N TRP A 189 -5.75 -19.35 -14.38
CA TRP A 189 -4.95 -18.33 -13.72
C TRP A 189 -3.57 -18.87 -13.33
N ARG A 190 -2.51 -18.14 -13.71
CA ARG A 190 -1.13 -18.44 -13.34
C ARG A 190 -0.61 -17.33 -12.45
N MET A 191 -0.42 -17.65 -11.17
CA MET A 191 0.43 -16.84 -10.31
C MET A 191 1.84 -16.92 -10.87
N ARG A 192 2.34 -15.81 -11.44
CA ARG A 192 3.73 -15.72 -11.90
C ARG A 192 4.66 -16.17 -10.77
N ARG A 193 5.58 -17.07 -11.11
CA ARG A 193 6.82 -17.28 -10.36
C ARG A 193 7.91 -16.47 -11.04
#